data_AF-A0A928M4V2-F1
#
_entry.id   AF-A0A928M4V2-F1
#
_cell.length_a   1.000
_cell.length_b   1.000
_cell.length_c   1.000
_cell.angle_alpha   90.00
_cell.angle_beta   90.00
_cell.angle_gamma   90.00
#
_symmetry.space_group_name_H-M   'P 1'
#
loop_
_entity.id
_entity.type
_entity.pdbx_description
1 polymer ?
#
loop_
_entity_poly.entity_id
_entity_poly.type
_entity_poly.pdbx_seq_one_letter_code
_entity_poly.pdbx_strand_id
1 'polypeptide(L)'
;MNMSNLYENIAQRTGGNIYIGVVGPVRTGKSTFIKRLMEELVIPNIDDLYQRERAKDELPQSGSGRTIMTAEPKFVPEEAVQITPDGTTSLSVRLIDSVGYMVSGAIGATEDGKPRMVTTPWFDHELPMTEAAELGTKKVMQEHCTVGIVITTDGTVTDIPRADYIDAEERAILDMKATGKPFLVLINSKQPHGDDARALQEYLSQMHGINALSMDCQTMQAGELSELLRQLLFAFPMRELRVFLPAWVQALEVQNPLKGSLYAALRAQAEAIGCLAQAEDALQKICELEHVGAIRITEMDLGTGTVSCEIELHEGLFYRILGQKSGFEIENDGQLLTLLTSLAQVKREYDKIAAALEEVRATGYGIVMPSGEEMHLETPEIVRKGSAYGVKLKASAPSIHMLRADICTEISPMVGDEQQSEELVKYLLGEYEGDPQKLWQSNIFGKSVFELVNEGLTAKLRRMPDDARYKLKDTLTKIINEGANGLICLLL
;
A
#
# COMPACT_ATOMS: atom_id res chain seq x y z
N MET A 1 -18.18 -23.42 -8.71
CA MET A 1 -18.76 -22.48 -7.72
C MET A 1 -18.50 -21.07 -8.24
N ASN A 2 -19.46 -20.13 -8.20
CA ASN A 2 -19.08 -18.71 -8.37
C ASN A 2 -18.25 -18.35 -7.13
N MET A 3 -16.97 -18.03 -7.36
CA MET A 3 -15.94 -17.72 -6.36
C MET A 3 -16.38 -16.63 -5.37
N SER A 4 -17.35 -15.80 -5.76
CA SER A 4 -18.02 -14.78 -4.95
C SER A 4 -18.64 -15.33 -3.65
N ASN A 5 -19.14 -16.57 -3.65
CA ASN A 5 -19.98 -17.11 -2.58
C ASN A 5 -19.18 -17.54 -1.31
N LEU A 6 -17.88 -17.89 -1.41
CA LEU A 6 -17.10 -18.35 -0.24
C LEU A 6 -16.98 -17.25 0.82
N TYR A 7 -16.46 -16.09 0.43
CA TYR A 7 -16.23 -14.98 1.36
C TYR A 7 -17.53 -14.28 1.76
N GLU A 8 -18.57 -14.32 0.93
CA GLU A 8 -19.91 -13.89 1.33
C GLU A 8 -20.45 -14.78 2.46
N ASN A 9 -20.25 -16.11 2.39
CA ASN A 9 -20.62 -17.00 3.49
C ASN A 9 -19.79 -16.73 4.75
N ILE A 10 -18.49 -16.49 4.63
CA ILE A 10 -17.64 -16.13 5.77
C ILE A 10 -18.10 -14.79 6.40
N ALA A 11 -18.36 -13.77 5.59
CA ALA A 11 -18.81 -12.47 6.10
C ALA A 11 -20.21 -12.54 6.73
N GLN A 12 -21.19 -13.17 6.07
CA GLN A 12 -22.59 -13.16 6.52
C GLN A 12 -22.87 -14.16 7.66
N ARG A 13 -22.24 -15.34 7.64
CA ARG A 13 -22.59 -16.43 8.58
C ARG A 13 -21.65 -16.51 9.78
N THR A 14 -20.38 -16.16 9.59
CA THR A 14 -19.36 -16.33 10.62
C THR A 14 -18.73 -15.02 11.05
N GLY A 15 -19.14 -13.89 10.46
CA GLY A 15 -18.65 -12.56 10.83
C GLY A 15 -17.18 -12.35 10.51
N GLY A 16 -16.65 -13.01 9.47
CA GLY A 16 -15.22 -13.00 9.13
C GLY A 16 -14.43 -14.19 9.69
N ASN A 17 -15.04 -14.99 10.57
CA ASN A 17 -14.33 -16.11 11.21
C ASN A 17 -14.22 -17.35 10.32
N ILE A 18 -13.11 -18.08 10.40
CA ILE A 18 -12.90 -19.34 9.69
C ILE A 18 -13.34 -20.50 10.59
N TYR A 19 -14.46 -21.13 10.21
CA TYR A 19 -14.98 -22.29 10.92
C TYR A 19 -14.47 -23.56 10.24
N ILE A 20 -13.59 -24.30 10.93
CA ILE A 20 -12.97 -25.51 10.43
C ILE A 20 -13.81 -26.71 10.89
N GLY A 21 -14.52 -27.32 9.94
CA GLY A 21 -15.26 -28.55 10.18
C GLY A 21 -14.33 -29.75 10.14
N VAL A 22 -14.12 -30.39 11.28
CA VAL A 22 -13.32 -31.62 11.38
C VAL A 22 -14.25 -32.82 11.23
N VAL A 23 -14.14 -33.48 10.09
CA VAL A 23 -15.10 -34.47 9.61
C VAL A 23 -14.40 -35.73 9.12
N GLY A 24 -15.14 -36.81 8.89
CA GLY A 24 -14.58 -38.09 8.47
C GLY A 24 -15.06 -39.27 9.33
N PRO A 25 -14.60 -40.49 9.05
CA PRO A 25 -15.09 -41.68 9.75
C PRO A 25 -14.89 -41.63 11.27
N VAL A 26 -15.71 -42.36 12.02
CA VAL A 26 -15.52 -42.54 13.46
C VAL A 26 -14.18 -43.24 13.71
N ARG A 27 -13.54 -42.97 14.86
CA ARG A 27 -12.26 -43.60 15.26
C ARG A 27 -11.03 -43.27 14.38
N THR A 28 -11.09 -42.30 13.47
CA THR A 28 -9.90 -41.86 12.69
C THR A 28 -8.97 -40.90 13.45
N GLY A 29 -9.35 -40.44 14.64
CA GLY A 29 -8.55 -39.51 15.45
C GLY A 29 -8.97 -38.05 15.39
N LYS A 30 -10.21 -37.75 14.95
CA LYS A 30 -10.76 -36.37 14.88
C LYS A 30 -10.59 -35.56 16.17
N SER A 31 -11.07 -36.09 17.29
CA SER A 31 -10.94 -35.43 18.59
C SER A 31 -9.48 -35.28 19.04
N THR A 32 -8.60 -36.22 18.67
CA THR A 32 -7.17 -36.13 18.94
C THR A 32 -6.53 -34.98 18.15
N PHE A 33 -6.86 -34.85 16.87
CA PHE A 33 -6.42 -33.76 16.02
C PHE A 33 -6.87 -32.40 16.57
N ILE A 34 -8.17 -32.26 16.90
CA ILE A 34 -8.72 -31.00 17.45
C ILE A 34 -8.00 -30.63 18.74
N LYS A 35 -7.86 -31.59 19.66
CA LYS A 35 -7.18 -31.35 20.93
C LYS A 35 -5.76 -30.82 20.70
N ARG A 36 -5.01 -31.46 19.81
CA ARG A 36 -3.63 -31.12 19.56
C ARG A 36 -3.47 -29.78 18.82
N LEU A 37 -4.34 -29.49 17.84
CA LEU A 37 -4.40 -28.18 17.18
C LEU A 37 -4.72 -27.06 18.19
N MET A 38 -5.67 -27.31 19.10
CA MET A 38 -6.01 -26.35 20.15
C MET A 38 -4.84 -26.11 21.11
N GLU A 39 -4.18 -27.16 21.59
CA GLU A 39 -3.08 -27.06 22.55
C GLU A 39 -1.84 -26.38 21.97
N GLU A 40 -1.49 -26.68 20.72
CA GLU A 40 -0.23 -26.24 20.10
C GLU A 40 -0.35 -24.89 19.37
N LEU A 41 -1.52 -24.57 18.77
CA LEU A 41 -1.69 -23.36 17.96
C LEU A 41 -2.75 -22.39 18.46
N VAL A 42 -3.86 -22.83 19.06
CA VAL A 42 -4.96 -21.91 19.44
C VAL A 42 -4.77 -21.34 20.84
N ILE A 43 -4.69 -22.19 21.85
CA ILE A 43 -4.60 -21.84 23.27
C ILE A 43 -3.36 -20.98 23.59
N PRO A 44 -2.18 -21.17 22.97
CA PRO A 44 -1.03 -20.30 23.21
C PRO A 44 -1.23 -18.85 22.76
N ASN A 45 -2.15 -18.60 21.81
CA ASN A 45 -2.45 -17.28 21.26
C ASN A 45 -3.63 -16.58 21.98
N ILE A 46 -4.14 -17.15 23.07
CA ILE A 46 -5.17 -16.51 23.90
C ILE A 46 -4.49 -15.72 25.03
N ASP A 47 -4.57 -14.39 24.95
CA ASP A 47 -4.00 -13.49 25.96
C ASP A 47 -4.77 -13.51 27.29
N ASP A 48 -6.10 -13.58 27.23
CA ASP A 48 -6.97 -13.59 28.41
C ASP A 48 -6.88 -14.95 29.13
N LEU A 49 -6.39 -14.93 30.37
CA LEU A 49 -6.19 -16.14 31.18
C LEU A 49 -7.49 -16.93 31.41
N TYR A 50 -8.63 -16.24 31.58
CA TYR A 50 -9.91 -16.89 31.85
C TYR A 50 -10.49 -17.54 30.59
N GLN A 51 -10.40 -16.88 29.43
CA GLN A 51 -10.71 -17.50 28.14
C GLN A 51 -9.79 -18.69 27.85
N ARG A 52 -8.50 -18.57 28.20
CA ARG A 52 -7.53 -19.64 28.00
C ARG A 52 -7.83 -20.88 28.85
N GLU A 53 -8.25 -20.69 30.10
CA GLU A 53 -8.69 -21.79 30.97
C GLU A 53 -9.98 -22.43 30.44
N ARG A 54 -10.98 -21.64 30.05
CA ARG A 54 -12.21 -22.16 29.43
C ARG A 54 -11.94 -22.97 28.17
N ALA A 55 -11.09 -22.47 27.27
CA ALA A 55 -10.72 -23.18 26.05
C ALA A 55 -10.04 -24.54 26.33
N LYS A 56 -9.32 -24.69 27.46
CA LYS A 56 -8.76 -25.97 27.91
C LYS A 56 -9.83 -26.93 28.42
N ASP A 57 -10.79 -26.42 29.18
CA ASP A 57 -11.91 -27.22 29.70
C ASP A 57 -12.87 -27.66 28.59
N GLU A 58 -12.92 -26.92 27.48
CA GLU A 58 -13.72 -27.22 26.31
C GLU A 58 -13.12 -28.29 25.40
N LEU A 59 -11.87 -28.71 25.62
CA LEU A 59 -11.21 -29.72 24.77
C LEU A 59 -12.00 -31.04 24.73
N PRO A 60 -12.08 -31.70 23.57
CA PRO A 60 -12.78 -32.97 23.47
C PRO A 60 -12.00 -34.06 24.22
N GLN A 61 -12.74 -35.01 24.83
CA GLN A 61 -12.13 -36.18 25.45
C GLN A 61 -11.67 -37.18 24.38
N SER A 62 -10.37 -37.34 24.21
CA SER A 62 -9.79 -38.36 23.33
C SER A 62 -9.87 -39.75 23.99
N GLY A 63 -10.76 -40.63 23.52
CA GLY A 63 -10.88 -42.00 24.01
C GLY A 63 -10.04 -43.00 23.20
N SER A 64 -9.24 -43.84 23.84
CA SER A 64 -8.57 -45.00 23.20
C SER A 64 -9.52 -46.21 23.08
N GLY A 65 -9.35 -47.04 22.04
CA GLY A 65 -10.14 -48.28 21.84
C GLY A 65 -11.11 -48.29 20.64
N ARG A 66 -12.18 -49.10 20.70
CA ARG A 66 -13.18 -49.25 19.61
C ARG A 66 -14.51 -48.52 19.87
N THR A 67 -14.72 -48.03 21.10
CA THR A 67 -15.98 -47.42 21.53
C THR A 67 -16.10 -45.97 21.05
N ILE A 68 -17.28 -45.58 20.56
CA ILE A 68 -17.61 -44.21 20.16
C ILE A 68 -18.05 -43.41 21.39
N MET A 69 -17.38 -42.29 21.65
CA MET A 69 -17.64 -41.41 22.81
C MET A 69 -18.43 -40.16 22.42
N THR A 70 -18.20 -39.63 21.21
CA THR A 70 -18.86 -38.43 20.71
C THR A 70 -20.27 -38.76 20.24
N ALA A 71 -21.29 -38.21 20.91
CA ALA A 71 -22.70 -38.39 20.54
C ALA A 71 -23.26 -37.18 19.77
N GLU A 72 -22.66 -36.00 19.94
CA GLU A 72 -23.13 -34.75 19.35
C GLU A 72 -21.97 -33.88 18.85
N PRO A 73 -22.17 -33.06 17.80
CA PRO A 73 -21.15 -32.13 17.35
C PRO A 73 -20.82 -31.08 18.40
N LYS A 74 -19.52 -30.80 18.60
CA LYS A 74 -19.06 -29.79 19.57
C LYS A 74 -18.24 -28.70 18.88
N PHE A 75 -18.58 -27.45 19.18
CA PHE A 75 -17.78 -26.29 18.79
C PHE A 75 -16.69 -26.06 19.83
N VAL A 76 -15.44 -25.96 19.39
CA VAL A 76 -14.27 -25.77 20.27
C VAL A 76 -13.28 -24.79 19.61
N PRO A 77 -12.97 -23.64 20.21
CA PRO A 77 -13.59 -23.08 21.41
C PRO A 77 -15.02 -22.57 21.15
N GLU A 78 -15.74 -22.20 22.22
CA GLU A 78 -17.08 -21.59 22.13
C GLU A 78 -17.05 -20.29 21.31
N GLU A 79 -16.03 -19.45 21.49
CA GLU A 79 -15.79 -18.26 20.68
C GLU A 79 -14.61 -18.48 19.72
N ALA A 80 -14.65 -17.89 18.53
CA ALA A 80 -13.54 -18.00 17.59
C ALA A 80 -12.32 -17.25 18.13
N VAL A 81 -11.14 -17.85 17.99
CA VAL A 81 -9.87 -17.26 18.45
C VAL A 81 -9.02 -16.90 17.25
N GLN A 82 -8.58 -15.64 17.19
CA GLN A 82 -7.64 -15.18 16.18
C GLN A 82 -6.24 -15.72 16.47
N ILE A 83 -5.62 -16.32 15.46
CA ILE A 83 -4.24 -16.80 15.51
C ILE A 83 -3.46 -16.26 14.30
N THR A 84 -2.15 -16.13 14.50
CA THR A 84 -1.21 -15.75 13.42
C THR A 84 -0.04 -16.73 13.38
N PRO A 85 -0.22 -17.93 12.79
CA PRO A 85 0.70 -19.07 12.97
C PRO A 85 2.13 -18.84 12.47
N ASP A 86 2.29 -17.96 11.48
CA ASP A 86 3.55 -17.62 10.81
C ASP A 86 3.93 -16.12 10.97
N GLY A 87 3.17 -15.37 11.78
CA GLY A 87 3.37 -13.95 12.03
C GLY A 87 2.80 -13.00 10.98
N THR A 88 2.31 -13.50 9.83
CA THR A 88 1.77 -12.67 8.73
C THR A 88 0.36 -13.07 8.33
N THR A 89 0.00 -14.33 8.48
CA THR A 89 -1.29 -14.89 8.10
C THR A 89 -2.25 -14.86 9.27
N SER A 90 -3.27 -14.02 9.22
CA SER A 90 -4.27 -13.90 10.28
C SER A 90 -5.50 -14.75 9.97
N LEU A 91 -5.93 -15.54 10.95
CA LEU A 91 -7.16 -16.33 10.83
C LEU A 91 -7.85 -16.55 12.18
N SER A 92 -9.16 -16.38 12.21
CA SER A 92 -9.98 -16.67 13.40
C SER A 92 -10.51 -18.09 13.34
N VAL A 93 -9.96 -18.97 14.17
CA VAL A 93 -10.30 -20.41 14.18
C VAL A 93 -11.45 -20.68 15.12
N ARG A 94 -12.40 -21.47 14.63
CA ARG A 94 -13.31 -22.26 15.46
C ARG A 94 -13.43 -23.66 14.88
N LEU A 95 -13.20 -24.69 15.70
CA LEU A 95 -13.25 -26.09 15.26
C LEU A 95 -14.62 -26.67 15.56
N ILE A 96 -15.04 -27.62 14.72
CA ILE A 96 -16.27 -28.37 14.91
C ILE A 96 -15.93 -29.85 14.89
N ASP A 97 -16.00 -30.51 16.04
CA ASP A 97 -15.85 -31.97 16.15
C ASP A 97 -17.15 -32.62 15.73
N SER A 98 -17.17 -33.28 14.56
CA SER A 98 -18.32 -34.09 14.15
C SER A 98 -18.23 -35.50 14.71
N VAL A 99 -19.37 -36.17 14.88
CA VAL A 99 -19.40 -37.58 15.26
C VAL A 99 -18.65 -38.43 14.21
N GLY A 100 -19.00 -38.25 12.94
CA GLY A 100 -18.39 -38.90 11.80
C GLY A 100 -19.18 -40.08 11.23
N TYR A 101 -18.73 -40.59 10.09
CA TYR A 101 -19.36 -41.73 9.41
C TYR A 101 -19.02 -43.05 10.13
N MET A 102 -20.03 -43.89 10.32
CA MET A 102 -19.86 -45.17 11.02
C MET A 102 -19.03 -46.16 10.18
N VAL A 103 -18.21 -46.97 10.86
CA VAL A 103 -17.42 -48.05 10.24
C VAL A 103 -17.74 -49.38 10.90
N SER A 104 -17.64 -50.48 10.13
CA SER A 104 -18.02 -51.82 10.57
C SER A 104 -17.30 -52.29 11.84
N GLY A 105 -16.04 -51.90 12.05
CA GLY A 105 -15.24 -52.26 13.22
C GLY A 105 -15.46 -51.42 14.49
N ALA A 106 -16.32 -50.39 14.45
CA ALA A 106 -16.57 -49.51 15.59
C ALA A 106 -17.70 -50.05 16.50
N ILE A 107 -17.50 -49.92 17.82
CA ILE A 107 -18.45 -50.37 18.85
C ILE A 107 -19.21 -49.16 19.41
N GLY A 108 -20.51 -49.31 19.64
CA GLY A 108 -21.37 -48.27 20.25
C GLY A 108 -22.61 -47.90 19.44
N ALA A 109 -22.72 -48.38 18.19
CA ALA A 109 -23.89 -48.18 17.33
C ALA A 109 -25.14 -48.97 17.78
N THR A 110 -24.92 -50.02 18.57
CA THR A 110 -25.97 -50.94 19.04
C THR A 110 -25.87 -51.13 20.55
N GLU A 111 -27.02 -51.15 21.21
CA GLU A 111 -27.20 -51.43 22.63
C GLU A 111 -28.23 -52.58 22.76
N ASP A 112 -27.89 -53.64 23.48
CA ASP A 112 -28.72 -54.86 23.64
C ASP A 112 -29.23 -55.49 22.32
N GLY A 113 -28.42 -55.44 21.27
CA GLY A 113 -28.75 -56.02 19.95
C GLY A 113 -29.72 -55.20 19.11
N LYS A 114 -30.10 -54.00 19.57
CA LYS A 114 -30.88 -53.01 18.82
C LYS A 114 -30.02 -51.79 18.48
N PRO A 115 -30.35 -51.04 17.42
CA PRO A 115 -29.72 -49.74 17.17
C PRO A 115 -29.86 -48.84 18.41
N ARG A 116 -28.75 -48.26 18.86
CA ARG A 116 -28.75 -47.30 19.95
C ARG A 116 -29.46 -46.03 19.45
N MET A 117 -30.49 -45.61 20.15
CA MET A 117 -31.22 -44.38 19.81
C MET A 117 -30.58 -43.18 20.51
N VAL A 118 -30.47 -42.06 19.81
CA VAL A 118 -29.90 -40.82 20.35
C VAL A 118 -30.79 -39.64 19.99
N THR A 119 -30.92 -38.70 20.92
CA THR A 119 -31.47 -37.37 20.64
C THR A 119 -30.38 -36.53 19.99
N THR A 120 -30.75 -35.64 19.06
CA THR A 120 -29.81 -34.69 18.46
C THR A 120 -30.38 -33.29 18.52
N PRO A 121 -29.57 -32.23 18.52
CA PRO A 121 -30.07 -30.85 18.44
C PRO A 121 -30.71 -30.51 17.08
N TRP A 122 -30.60 -31.41 16.10
CA TRP A 122 -31.01 -31.18 14.72
C TRP A 122 -32.43 -31.66 14.40
N PHE A 123 -32.99 -32.53 15.25
CA PHE A 123 -34.26 -33.20 15.05
C PHE A 123 -35.03 -33.29 16.38
N ASP A 124 -36.35 -33.21 16.30
CA ASP A 124 -37.28 -33.22 17.44
C ASP A 124 -37.68 -34.63 17.91
N HIS A 125 -37.09 -35.66 17.32
CA HIS A 125 -37.32 -37.08 17.62
C HIS A 125 -36.00 -37.85 17.69
N GLU A 126 -36.01 -38.98 18.40
CA GLU A 126 -34.84 -39.86 18.50
C GLU A 126 -34.55 -40.55 17.17
N LEU A 127 -33.27 -40.60 16.80
CA LEU A 127 -32.77 -41.27 15.59
C LEU A 127 -31.80 -42.39 15.96
N PRO A 128 -31.66 -43.44 15.12
CA PRO A 128 -30.58 -44.39 15.26
C PRO A 128 -29.22 -43.68 15.24
N MET A 129 -28.30 -44.07 16.11
CA MET A 129 -26.99 -43.42 16.27
C MET A 129 -26.23 -43.28 14.94
N THR A 130 -26.29 -44.30 14.08
CA THR A 130 -25.67 -44.27 12.76
C THR A 130 -26.23 -43.15 11.87
N GLU A 131 -27.56 -43.02 11.82
CA GLU A 131 -28.24 -42.00 11.02
C GLU A 131 -28.00 -40.60 11.59
N ALA A 132 -28.08 -40.46 12.91
CA ALA A 132 -27.78 -39.22 13.62
C ALA A 132 -26.34 -38.73 13.35
N ALA A 133 -25.36 -39.66 13.37
CA ALA A 133 -23.96 -39.35 13.11
C ALA A 133 -23.72 -38.88 11.67
N GLU A 134 -24.33 -39.56 10.68
CA GLU A 134 -24.22 -39.18 9.27
C GLU A 134 -24.88 -37.82 8.98
N LEU A 135 -26.14 -37.63 9.42
CA LEU A 135 -26.87 -36.38 9.21
C LEU A 135 -26.19 -35.21 9.92
N GLY A 136 -25.72 -35.41 11.15
CA GLY A 136 -24.97 -34.41 11.90
C GLY A 136 -23.68 -34.02 11.19
N THR A 137 -22.92 -35.00 10.69
CA THR A 137 -21.68 -34.73 9.95
C THR A 137 -21.94 -33.95 8.66
N LYS A 138 -23.01 -34.28 7.92
CA LYS A 138 -23.44 -33.54 6.73
C LYS A 138 -23.84 -32.10 7.05
N LYS A 139 -24.61 -31.88 8.12
CA LYS A 139 -24.97 -30.52 8.56
C LYS A 139 -23.74 -29.71 8.93
N VAL A 140 -22.75 -30.30 9.61
CA VAL A 140 -21.47 -29.63 9.90
C VAL A 140 -20.81 -29.18 8.60
N MET A 141 -20.69 -30.06 7.62
CA MET A 141 -20.09 -29.76 6.31
C MET A 141 -20.88 -28.68 5.54
N GLN A 142 -22.21 -28.74 5.53
CA GLN A 142 -23.06 -27.88 4.68
C GLN A 142 -23.36 -26.52 5.31
N GLU A 143 -23.61 -26.48 6.62
CA GLU A 143 -24.20 -25.33 7.29
C GLU A 143 -23.23 -24.64 8.24
N HIS A 144 -22.34 -25.39 8.91
CA HIS A 144 -21.60 -24.87 10.06
C HIS A 144 -20.10 -24.66 9.85
N CYS A 145 -19.46 -25.22 8.83
CA CYS A 145 -18.07 -24.91 8.51
C CYS A 145 -17.93 -23.98 7.30
N THR A 146 -16.83 -23.22 7.23
CA THR A 146 -16.40 -22.49 6.02
C THR A 146 -15.32 -23.26 5.27
N VAL A 147 -14.55 -24.10 5.99
CA VAL A 147 -13.53 -25.00 5.45
C VAL A 147 -13.61 -26.37 6.12
N GLY A 148 -13.29 -27.43 5.39
CA GLY A 148 -13.27 -28.80 5.92
C GLY A 148 -11.86 -29.35 6.11
N ILE A 149 -11.67 -30.13 7.17
CA ILE A 149 -10.57 -31.10 7.28
C ILE A 149 -11.20 -32.48 7.41
N VAL A 150 -11.06 -33.28 6.36
CA VAL A 150 -11.54 -34.66 6.33
C VAL A 150 -10.43 -35.57 6.86
N ILE A 151 -10.63 -36.16 8.04
CA ILE A 151 -9.65 -37.03 8.70
C ILE A 151 -9.98 -38.49 8.43
N THR A 152 -9.03 -39.18 7.83
CA THR A 152 -9.03 -40.63 7.60
C THR A 152 -7.82 -41.29 8.29
N THR A 153 -7.60 -42.57 8.08
CA THR A 153 -6.44 -43.30 8.62
C THR A 153 -5.96 -44.39 7.67
N ASP A 154 -4.67 -44.70 7.74
CA ASP A 154 -4.07 -45.89 7.13
C ASP A 154 -4.33 -47.19 7.94
N GLY A 155 -5.05 -47.08 9.06
CA GLY A 155 -5.37 -48.20 9.96
C GLY A 155 -4.34 -48.42 11.07
N THR A 156 -3.24 -47.66 11.12
CA THR A 156 -2.19 -47.84 12.15
C THR A 156 -2.56 -47.26 13.51
N VAL A 157 -3.50 -46.31 13.55
CA VAL A 157 -3.84 -45.54 14.76
C VAL A 157 -4.90 -46.23 15.64
N THR A 158 -5.58 -47.26 15.13
CA THR A 158 -6.62 -48.01 15.85
C THR A 158 -6.50 -49.51 15.63
N ASP A 159 -7.28 -50.30 16.38
CA ASP A 159 -7.42 -51.75 16.16
C ASP A 159 -8.45 -52.11 15.07
N ILE A 160 -8.82 -51.15 14.20
CA ILE A 160 -9.75 -51.34 13.08
C ILE A 160 -8.91 -51.36 11.80
N PRO A 161 -9.04 -52.39 10.94
CA PRO A 161 -8.27 -52.49 9.72
C PRO A 161 -8.66 -51.40 8.72
N ARG A 162 -7.70 -50.96 7.89
CA ARG A 162 -7.91 -49.93 6.86
C ARG A 162 -9.11 -50.18 5.96
N ALA A 163 -9.36 -51.45 5.62
CA ALA A 163 -10.45 -51.87 4.73
C ALA A 163 -11.83 -51.40 5.24
N ASP A 164 -12.04 -51.39 6.55
CA ASP A 164 -13.31 -50.98 7.17
C ASP A 164 -13.56 -49.47 7.07
N TYR A 165 -12.53 -48.67 6.73
CA TYR A 165 -12.62 -47.22 6.59
C TYR A 165 -12.90 -46.75 5.17
N ILE A 166 -12.70 -47.59 4.14
CA ILE A 166 -12.74 -47.18 2.73
C ILE A 166 -14.09 -46.55 2.36
N ASP A 167 -15.20 -47.25 2.62
CA ASP A 167 -16.54 -46.77 2.23
C ASP A 167 -16.91 -45.46 2.95
N ALA A 168 -16.56 -45.36 4.24
CA ALA A 168 -16.84 -44.18 5.06
C ALA A 168 -15.96 -42.98 4.68
N GLU A 169 -14.70 -43.22 4.32
CA GLU A 169 -13.76 -42.22 3.81
C GLU A 169 -14.23 -41.66 2.47
N GLU A 170 -14.56 -42.53 1.52
CA GLU A 170 -15.05 -42.13 0.20
C GLU A 170 -16.31 -41.28 0.33
N ARG A 171 -17.27 -41.71 1.16
CA ARG A 171 -18.48 -40.94 1.45
C ARG A 171 -18.16 -39.57 2.05
N ALA A 172 -17.27 -39.50 3.04
CA ALA A 172 -16.90 -38.24 3.67
C ALA A 172 -16.28 -37.25 2.68
N ILE A 173 -15.40 -37.72 1.79
CA ILE A 173 -14.75 -36.90 0.77
C ILE A 173 -15.79 -36.43 -0.27
N LEU A 174 -16.67 -37.32 -0.74
CA LEU A 174 -17.71 -36.97 -1.71
C LEU A 174 -18.72 -35.97 -1.16
N ASP A 175 -19.16 -36.17 0.09
CA ASP A 175 -20.07 -35.23 0.76
C ASP A 175 -19.41 -33.87 0.98
N MET A 176 -18.12 -33.83 1.36
CA MET A 176 -17.38 -32.57 1.49
C MET A 176 -17.22 -31.87 0.13
N LYS A 177 -16.88 -32.60 -0.93
CA LYS A 177 -16.83 -32.06 -2.31
C LYS A 177 -18.16 -31.49 -2.76
N ALA A 178 -19.26 -32.16 -2.44
CA ALA A 178 -20.60 -31.71 -2.83
C ALA A 178 -20.96 -30.35 -2.21
N THR A 179 -20.35 -29.97 -1.08
CA THR A 179 -20.53 -28.63 -0.50
C THR A 179 -19.90 -27.51 -1.34
N GLY A 180 -18.91 -27.85 -2.19
CA GLY A 180 -18.09 -26.89 -2.91
C GLY A 180 -17.15 -26.05 -2.03
N LYS A 181 -17.15 -26.27 -0.71
CA LYS A 181 -16.27 -25.54 0.22
C LYS A 181 -14.84 -26.05 0.10
N PRO A 182 -13.84 -25.19 0.33
CA PRO A 182 -12.45 -25.61 0.37
C PRO A 182 -12.22 -26.67 1.46
N PHE A 183 -11.42 -27.69 1.18
CA PHE A 183 -11.07 -28.71 2.17
C PHE A 183 -9.76 -29.44 1.86
N LEU A 184 -9.23 -30.07 2.91
CA LEU A 184 -8.02 -30.90 2.92
C LEU A 184 -8.40 -32.31 3.41
N VAL A 185 -7.70 -33.34 2.94
CA VAL A 185 -7.71 -34.67 3.59
C VAL A 185 -6.46 -34.87 4.44
N LEU A 186 -6.66 -35.29 5.69
CA LEU A 186 -5.59 -35.65 6.61
C LEU A 186 -5.64 -37.15 6.91
N ILE A 187 -4.58 -37.86 6.56
CA ILE A 187 -4.39 -39.28 6.86
C ILE A 187 -3.67 -39.37 8.20
N ASN A 188 -4.40 -39.78 9.22
CA ASN A 188 -3.84 -40.02 10.54
C ASN A 188 -3.10 -41.37 10.56
N SER A 189 -1.79 -41.32 10.81
CA SER A 189 -0.89 -42.47 10.77
C SER A 189 0.14 -42.39 11.90
N LYS A 190 0.50 -43.54 12.49
CA LYS A 190 1.68 -43.65 13.39
C LYS A 190 3.01 -43.59 12.64
N GLN A 191 2.99 -43.73 11.31
CA GLN A 191 4.16 -43.72 10.43
C GLN A 191 3.88 -42.82 9.22
N PRO A 192 3.69 -41.50 9.41
CA PRO A 192 3.24 -40.59 8.35
C PRO A 192 4.21 -40.49 7.16
N HIS A 193 5.48 -40.87 7.34
CA HIS A 193 6.49 -40.90 6.28
C HIS A 193 6.77 -42.31 5.73
N GLY A 194 6.04 -43.33 6.19
CA GLY A 194 6.13 -44.70 5.70
C GLY A 194 5.55 -44.86 4.30
N ASP A 195 5.92 -45.95 3.64
CA ASP A 195 5.50 -46.23 2.25
C ASP A 195 3.99 -46.38 2.12
N ASP A 196 3.33 -47.04 3.09
CA ASP A 196 1.87 -47.23 3.08
C ASP A 196 1.09 -45.91 3.19
N ALA A 197 1.54 -45.00 4.06
CA ALA A 197 0.93 -43.68 4.22
C ALA A 197 1.11 -42.82 2.95
N ARG A 198 2.30 -42.84 2.36
CA ARG A 198 2.59 -42.15 1.09
C ARG A 198 1.77 -42.70 -0.07
N ALA A 199 1.69 -44.01 -0.20
CA ALA A 199 0.87 -44.66 -1.23
C ALA A 199 -0.62 -44.28 -1.09
N LEU A 200 -1.14 -44.24 0.14
CA LEU A 200 -2.51 -43.80 0.40
C LEU A 200 -2.70 -42.32 0.07
N GLN A 201 -1.72 -41.47 0.40
CA GLN A 201 -1.75 -40.05 0.07
C GLN A 201 -1.81 -39.82 -1.45
N GLU A 202 -0.97 -40.51 -2.22
CA GLU A 202 -0.97 -40.45 -3.68
C GLU A 202 -2.29 -40.97 -4.26
N TYR A 203 -2.79 -42.09 -3.75
CA TYR A 203 -4.06 -42.67 -4.17
C TYR A 203 -5.23 -41.69 -3.98
N LEU A 204 -5.39 -41.13 -2.79
CA LEU A 204 -6.48 -40.19 -2.50
C LEU A 204 -6.33 -38.89 -3.31
N SER A 205 -5.09 -38.40 -3.45
CA SER A 205 -4.82 -37.20 -4.23
C SER A 205 -5.17 -37.39 -5.71
N GLN A 206 -4.81 -38.52 -6.31
CA GLN A 206 -5.10 -38.83 -7.72
C GLN A 206 -6.57 -39.15 -7.95
N MET A 207 -7.15 -40.03 -7.14
CA MET A 207 -8.53 -40.51 -7.32
C MET A 207 -9.55 -39.38 -7.13
N HIS A 208 -9.27 -38.46 -6.22
CA HIS A 208 -10.18 -37.40 -5.88
C HIS A 208 -9.73 -36.01 -6.37
N GLY A 209 -8.51 -35.82 -6.86
CA GLY A 209 -8.02 -34.50 -7.28
C GLY A 209 -8.00 -33.50 -6.11
N ILE A 210 -7.58 -33.95 -4.94
CA ILE A 210 -7.56 -33.20 -3.68
C ILE A 210 -6.17 -33.21 -3.07
N ASN A 211 -5.89 -32.27 -2.17
CA ASN A 211 -4.68 -32.30 -1.38
C ASN A 211 -4.87 -33.26 -0.20
N ALA A 212 -4.03 -34.28 -0.10
CA ALA A 212 -3.97 -35.19 1.03
C ALA A 212 -2.62 -35.06 1.73
N LEU A 213 -2.62 -35.05 3.07
CA LEU A 213 -1.42 -35.00 3.91
C LEU A 213 -1.44 -36.16 4.90
N SER A 214 -0.27 -36.71 5.21
CA SER A 214 -0.13 -37.76 6.23
C SER A 214 0.56 -37.20 7.48
N MET A 215 -0.06 -37.37 8.65
CA MET A 215 0.47 -36.88 9.93
C MET A 215 0.11 -37.83 11.08
N ASP A 216 0.90 -37.82 12.15
CA ASP A 216 0.50 -38.43 13.43
C ASP A 216 -0.24 -37.38 14.27
N CYS A 217 -1.57 -37.49 14.33
CA CYS A 217 -2.39 -36.51 15.06
C CYS A 217 -2.11 -36.48 16.57
N GLN A 218 -1.48 -37.53 17.12
CA GLN A 218 -1.13 -37.60 18.54
C GLN A 218 0.19 -36.89 18.84
N THR A 219 1.16 -36.95 17.93
CA THR A 219 2.52 -36.41 18.16
C THR A 219 2.84 -35.16 17.36
N MET A 220 1.96 -34.72 16.46
CA MET A 220 2.21 -33.54 15.64
C MET A 220 2.54 -32.31 16.47
N GLN A 221 3.47 -31.52 15.95
CA GLN A 221 3.99 -30.31 16.59
C GLN A 221 3.48 -29.05 15.89
N ALA A 222 3.67 -27.90 16.53
CA ALA A 222 3.28 -26.59 15.99
C ALA A 222 3.75 -26.37 14.54
N GLY A 223 4.98 -26.79 14.19
CA GLY A 223 5.50 -26.67 12.82
C GLY A 223 4.72 -27.46 11.76
N GLU A 224 4.32 -28.70 12.07
CA GLU A 224 3.53 -29.54 11.16
C GLU A 224 2.10 -28.99 11.02
N LEU A 225 1.53 -28.47 12.11
CA LEU A 225 0.23 -27.82 12.09
C LEU A 225 0.25 -26.51 11.30
N SER A 226 1.31 -25.71 11.40
CA SER A 226 1.48 -24.51 10.58
C SER A 226 1.58 -24.86 9.10
N GLU A 227 2.28 -25.95 8.74
CA GLU A 227 2.31 -26.43 7.35
C GLU A 227 0.93 -26.91 6.88
N LEU A 228 0.16 -27.60 7.74
CA LEU A 228 -1.23 -27.97 7.43
C LEU A 228 -2.09 -26.74 7.12
N LEU A 229 -1.98 -25.68 7.93
CA LEU A 229 -2.69 -24.43 7.71
C LEU A 229 -2.19 -23.72 6.44
N ARG A 230 -0.89 -23.76 6.14
CA ARG A 230 -0.33 -23.25 4.87
C ARG A 230 -0.90 -24.00 3.67
N GLN A 231 -1.02 -25.32 3.74
CA GLN A 231 -1.64 -26.12 2.68
C GLN A 231 -3.14 -25.79 2.51
N LEU A 232 -3.81 -25.38 3.58
CA LEU A 232 -5.18 -24.87 3.53
C LEU A 232 -5.29 -23.57 2.70
N LEU A 233 -4.25 -22.73 2.67
CA LEU A 233 -4.24 -21.46 1.91
C LEU A 233 -4.42 -21.66 0.41
N PHE A 234 -4.00 -22.81 -0.13
CA PHE A 234 -4.22 -23.14 -1.54
C PHE A 234 -5.71 -23.24 -1.88
N ALA A 235 -6.54 -23.47 -0.87
CA ALA A 235 -7.97 -23.63 -1.00
C ALA A 235 -8.71 -22.26 -0.97
N PHE A 236 -8.04 -21.15 -0.63
CA PHE A 236 -8.62 -19.81 -0.53
C PHE A 236 -8.23 -18.93 -1.73
N PRO A 237 -9.19 -18.49 -2.57
CA PRO A 237 -8.90 -17.64 -3.72
C PRO A 237 -8.61 -16.20 -3.30
N MET A 238 -7.57 -15.57 -3.84
CA MET A 238 -7.30 -14.16 -3.56
C MET A 238 -8.41 -13.28 -4.17
N ARG A 239 -8.97 -12.36 -3.37
CA ARG A 239 -9.96 -11.37 -3.83
C ARG A 239 -9.37 -9.97 -3.99
N GLU A 240 -8.45 -9.60 -3.10
CA GLU A 240 -7.93 -8.24 -3.01
C GLU A 240 -6.43 -8.26 -2.74
N LEU A 241 -5.67 -7.47 -3.50
CA LEU A 241 -4.27 -7.18 -3.25
C LEU A 241 -4.13 -5.71 -2.85
N ARG A 242 -3.68 -5.45 -1.62
CA ARG A 242 -3.38 -4.11 -1.09
C ARG A 242 -1.88 -3.86 -1.15
N VAL A 243 -1.49 -2.80 -1.85
CA VAL A 243 -0.09 -2.49 -2.10
C VAL A 243 0.25 -1.15 -1.47
N PHE A 244 1.18 -1.16 -0.52
CA PHE A 244 1.70 0.02 0.13
C PHE A 244 2.97 0.48 -0.57
N LEU A 245 2.91 1.69 -1.13
CA LEU A 245 4.03 2.34 -1.82
C LEU A 245 4.58 3.48 -0.95
N PRO A 246 5.89 3.81 -1.08
CA PRO A 246 6.47 4.97 -0.42
C PRO A 246 5.72 6.26 -0.77
N ALA A 247 5.50 7.13 0.24
CA ALA A 247 4.69 8.33 0.09
C ALA A 247 5.17 9.26 -1.05
N TRP A 248 6.48 9.36 -1.27
CA TRP A 248 7.05 10.17 -2.35
C TRP A 248 6.68 9.64 -3.74
N VAL A 249 6.51 8.32 -3.89
CA VAL A 249 6.03 7.72 -5.14
C VAL A 249 4.61 8.19 -5.38
N GLN A 250 3.75 8.20 -4.36
CA GLN A 250 2.37 8.67 -4.48
C GLN A 250 2.31 10.12 -4.96
N ALA A 251 3.24 10.97 -4.52
CA ALA A 251 3.35 12.38 -4.94
C ALA A 251 3.84 12.58 -6.40
N LEU A 252 4.34 11.56 -7.08
CA LEU A 252 4.72 11.67 -8.49
C LEU A 252 3.48 11.86 -9.39
N GLU A 253 3.68 12.49 -10.54
CA GLU A 253 2.66 12.59 -11.58
C GLU A 253 2.19 11.21 -12.05
N VAL A 254 0.92 11.10 -12.47
CA VAL A 254 0.31 9.84 -12.91
C VAL A 254 1.07 9.22 -14.09
N GLN A 255 1.61 10.06 -14.99
CA GLN A 255 2.35 9.63 -16.18
C GLN A 255 3.83 9.30 -15.90
N ASN A 256 4.26 9.31 -14.63
CA ASN A 256 5.65 9.01 -14.29
C ASN A 256 6.01 7.57 -14.70
N PRO A 257 7.13 7.35 -15.43
CA PRO A 257 7.53 6.02 -15.90
C PRO A 257 7.67 4.96 -14.79
N LEU A 258 8.15 5.36 -13.60
CA LEU A 258 8.26 4.47 -12.44
C LEU A 258 6.89 3.96 -12.00
N LYS A 259 5.88 4.83 -11.94
CA LYS A 259 4.51 4.42 -11.62
C LYS A 259 3.96 3.47 -12.69
N GLY A 260 4.17 3.81 -13.96
CA GLY A 260 3.71 3.01 -15.09
C GLY A 260 4.26 1.58 -15.04
N SER A 261 5.56 1.41 -14.83
CA SER A 261 6.20 0.09 -14.75
C SER A 261 5.75 -0.70 -13.52
N LEU A 262 5.69 -0.05 -12.33
CA LEU A 262 5.22 -0.68 -11.10
C LEU A 262 3.77 -1.17 -11.22
N TYR A 263 2.85 -0.32 -11.69
CA TYR A 263 1.44 -0.70 -11.81
C TYR A 263 1.20 -1.77 -12.87
N ALA A 264 1.95 -1.75 -13.97
CA ALA A 264 1.87 -2.80 -14.98
C ALA A 264 2.33 -4.15 -14.42
N ALA A 265 3.45 -4.18 -13.70
CA ALA A 265 3.96 -5.40 -13.06
C ALA A 265 3.00 -5.91 -11.98
N LEU A 266 2.50 -5.02 -11.12
CA LEU A 266 1.54 -5.37 -10.08
C LEU A 266 0.27 -5.99 -10.65
N ARG A 267 -0.27 -5.41 -11.73
CA ARG A 267 -1.45 -5.95 -12.41
C ARG A 267 -1.17 -7.32 -13.01
N ALA A 268 -0.04 -7.49 -13.69
CA ALA A 268 0.33 -8.76 -14.30
C ALA A 268 0.49 -9.88 -13.27
N GLN A 269 1.14 -9.60 -12.13
CA GLN A 269 1.28 -10.59 -11.06
C GLN A 269 -0.03 -10.84 -10.33
N ALA A 270 -0.85 -9.81 -10.08
CA ALA A 270 -2.17 -9.98 -9.46
C ALA A 270 -3.10 -10.89 -10.30
N GLU A 271 -3.05 -10.78 -11.63
CA GLU A 271 -3.82 -11.65 -12.55
C GLU A 271 -3.34 -13.12 -12.50
N ALA A 272 -2.09 -13.38 -12.12
CA ALA A 272 -1.53 -14.73 -12.01
C ALA A 272 -1.84 -15.43 -10.68
N ILE A 273 -2.29 -14.70 -9.66
CA ILE A 273 -2.57 -15.25 -8.33
C ILE A 273 -4.00 -15.79 -8.28
N GLY A 274 -4.13 -17.13 -8.31
CA GLY A 274 -5.41 -17.80 -8.17
C GLY A 274 -5.83 -18.00 -6.70
N CYS A 275 -4.86 -18.18 -5.81
CA CYS A 275 -5.09 -18.42 -4.38
C CYS A 275 -4.04 -17.74 -3.49
N LEU A 276 -4.35 -17.57 -2.20
CA LEU A 276 -3.50 -16.87 -1.23
C LEU A 276 -2.09 -17.49 -1.14
N ALA A 277 -1.99 -18.82 -1.24
CA ALA A 277 -0.71 -19.54 -1.20
C ALA A 277 0.27 -19.14 -2.33
N GLN A 278 -0.24 -18.66 -3.46
CA GLN A 278 0.58 -18.24 -4.61
C GLN A 278 1.04 -16.78 -4.52
N ALA A 279 0.51 -16.01 -3.57
CA ALA A 279 0.75 -14.58 -3.51
C ALA A 279 2.23 -14.25 -3.30
N GLU A 280 2.91 -14.94 -2.39
CA GLU A 280 4.33 -14.72 -2.10
C GLU A 280 5.20 -14.90 -3.34
N ASP A 281 5.13 -16.06 -3.99
CA ASP A 281 5.93 -16.38 -5.16
C ASP A 281 5.62 -15.47 -6.36
N ALA A 282 4.36 -15.09 -6.55
CA ALA A 282 3.97 -14.19 -7.63
C ALA A 282 4.45 -12.76 -7.38
N LEU A 283 4.30 -12.27 -6.15
CA LEU A 283 4.71 -10.91 -5.78
C LEU A 283 6.23 -10.75 -5.79
N GLN A 284 7.01 -11.78 -5.43
CA GLN A 284 8.47 -11.71 -5.50
C GLN A 284 9.01 -11.41 -6.91
N LYS A 285 8.29 -11.78 -7.98
CA LYS A 285 8.68 -11.44 -9.36
C LYS A 285 8.70 -9.94 -9.64
N ILE A 286 8.03 -9.13 -8.82
CA ILE A 286 8.06 -7.66 -8.93
C ILE A 286 9.47 -7.13 -8.63
N CYS A 287 10.26 -7.85 -7.82
CA CYS A 287 11.67 -7.52 -7.55
C CYS A 287 12.57 -7.67 -8.78
N GLU A 288 12.09 -8.24 -9.90
CA GLU A 288 12.82 -8.24 -11.17
C GLU A 288 12.88 -6.84 -11.82
N LEU A 289 12.04 -5.90 -11.38
CA LEU A 289 12.11 -4.51 -11.82
C LEU A 289 13.36 -3.82 -11.25
N GLU A 290 14.10 -3.12 -12.11
CA GLU A 290 15.35 -2.40 -11.77
C GLU A 290 15.23 -1.40 -10.61
N HIS A 291 14.01 -0.95 -10.29
CA HIS A 291 13.76 0.07 -9.28
C HIS A 291 13.29 -0.50 -7.93
N VAL A 292 12.93 -1.78 -7.88
CA VAL A 292 12.36 -2.45 -6.70
C VAL A 292 13.46 -3.19 -5.97
N GLY A 293 13.68 -2.81 -4.71
CA GLY A 293 14.65 -3.49 -3.84
C GLY A 293 14.06 -4.72 -3.17
N ALA A 294 12.85 -4.60 -2.62
CA ALA A 294 12.18 -5.70 -1.94
C ALA A 294 10.66 -5.55 -1.98
N ILE A 295 9.98 -6.67 -1.79
CA ILE A 295 8.55 -6.73 -1.50
C ILE A 295 8.34 -7.57 -0.25
N ARG A 296 7.55 -7.06 0.68
CA ARG A 296 7.26 -7.75 1.94
C ARG A 296 5.76 -7.89 2.10
N ILE A 297 5.31 -9.13 2.33
CA ILE A 297 3.93 -9.37 2.72
C ILE A 297 3.79 -8.99 4.19
N THR A 298 2.91 -8.04 4.47
CA THR A 298 2.66 -7.55 5.82
C THR A 298 1.50 -8.28 6.48
N GLU A 299 0.51 -8.70 5.69
CA GLU A 299 -0.68 -9.39 6.19
C GLU A 299 -1.32 -10.26 5.10
N MET A 300 -1.81 -11.44 5.48
CA MET A 300 -2.76 -12.23 4.69
C MET A 300 -4.00 -12.54 5.52
N ASP A 301 -5.17 -12.07 5.06
CA ASP A 301 -6.46 -12.30 5.69
C ASP A 301 -7.25 -13.38 4.93
N LEU A 302 -7.42 -14.55 5.56
CA LEU A 302 -8.18 -15.67 5.00
C LEU A 302 -9.69 -15.45 5.04
N GLY A 303 -10.18 -14.62 5.96
CA GLY A 303 -11.58 -14.30 6.13
C GLY A 303 -12.13 -13.41 5.02
N THR A 304 -11.29 -12.59 4.41
CA THR A 304 -11.64 -11.68 3.30
C THR A 304 -10.99 -12.06 1.96
N GLY A 305 -9.89 -12.83 1.99
CA GLY A 305 -9.09 -13.14 0.81
C GLY A 305 -8.21 -11.96 0.40
N THR A 306 -7.78 -11.16 1.38
CA THR A 306 -6.97 -9.97 1.16
C THR A 306 -5.50 -10.28 1.45
N VAL A 307 -4.62 -9.87 0.54
CA VAL A 307 -3.16 -9.87 0.76
C VAL A 307 -2.70 -8.42 0.82
N SER A 308 -1.96 -8.05 1.86
CA SER A 308 -1.33 -6.75 2.00
C SER A 308 0.18 -6.88 1.86
N CYS A 309 0.79 -6.06 1.01
CA CYS A 309 2.23 -6.02 0.83
C CYS A 309 2.78 -4.60 0.75
N GLU A 310 4.03 -4.45 1.18
CA GLU A 310 4.80 -3.21 1.12
C GLU A 310 5.92 -3.37 0.09
N ILE A 311 6.10 -2.34 -0.75
CA ILE A 311 7.17 -2.31 -1.76
C ILE A 311 8.24 -1.33 -1.33
N GLU A 312 9.45 -1.84 -1.23
CA GLU A 312 10.65 -1.05 -0.98
C GLU A 312 11.38 -0.82 -2.31
N LEU A 313 11.66 0.45 -2.61
CA LEU A 313 12.41 0.85 -3.78
C LEU A 313 13.89 0.98 -3.42
N HIS A 314 14.78 0.81 -4.39
CA HIS A 314 16.22 0.94 -4.16
C HIS A 314 16.60 2.29 -3.54
N GLU A 315 17.54 2.24 -2.61
CA GLU A 315 18.14 3.43 -2.02
C GLU A 315 18.68 4.37 -3.10
N GLY A 316 18.51 5.68 -2.87
CA GLY A 316 18.96 6.71 -3.82
C GLY A 316 17.98 7.03 -4.95
N LEU A 317 16.99 6.18 -5.24
CA LEU A 317 16.03 6.42 -6.33
C LEU A 317 15.22 7.69 -6.12
N PHE A 318 14.81 7.96 -4.88
CA PHE A 318 14.12 9.20 -4.51
C PHE A 318 14.92 10.45 -4.90
N TYR A 319 16.21 10.52 -4.51
CA TYR A 319 17.04 11.69 -4.80
C TYR A 319 17.34 11.82 -6.30
N ARG A 320 17.55 10.71 -7.02
CA ARG A 320 17.71 10.72 -8.48
C ARG A 320 16.50 11.35 -9.18
N ILE A 321 15.29 10.92 -8.80
CA ILE A 321 14.05 11.47 -9.39
C ILE A 321 13.86 12.93 -8.99
N LEU A 322 14.13 13.28 -7.74
CA LEU A 322 14.04 14.66 -7.27
C LEU A 322 15.03 15.58 -8.00
N GLY A 323 16.27 15.12 -8.20
CA GLY A 323 17.29 15.85 -8.93
C GLY A 323 16.93 16.05 -10.40
N GLN A 324 16.44 15.00 -11.07
CA GLN A 324 15.93 15.12 -12.45
C GLN A 324 14.79 16.13 -12.60
N LYS A 325 13.85 16.15 -11.64
CA LYS A 325 12.71 17.08 -11.68
C LYS A 325 13.10 18.52 -11.34
N SER A 326 13.98 18.70 -10.37
CA SER A 326 14.33 20.01 -9.85
C SER A 326 15.49 20.67 -10.61
N GLY A 327 16.27 19.89 -11.37
CA GLY A 327 17.49 20.34 -12.03
C GLY A 327 18.69 20.48 -11.09
N PHE A 328 18.54 20.12 -9.81
CA PHE A 328 19.62 20.14 -8.83
C PHE A 328 20.27 18.76 -8.70
N GLU A 329 21.57 18.72 -8.42
CA GLU A 329 22.25 17.49 -8.03
C GLU A 329 21.93 17.17 -6.58
N ILE A 330 21.22 16.06 -6.35
CA ILE A 330 20.81 15.58 -5.02
C ILE A 330 21.04 14.07 -4.98
N GLU A 331 21.88 13.63 -4.06
CA GLU A 331 22.30 12.23 -3.91
C GLU A 331 21.92 11.65 -2.54
N ASN A 332 21.71 12.51 -1.54
CA ASN A 332 21.41 12.10 -0.16
C ASN A 332 20.68 13.19 0.64
N ASP A 333 20.26 12.85 1.86
CA ASP A 333 19.57 13.75 2.79
C ASP A 333 20.35 15.02 3.13
N GLY A 334 21.68 14.92 3.25
CA GLY A 334 22.53 16.07 3.59
C GLY A 334 22.52 17.13 2.50
N GLN A 335 22.63 16.69 1.23
CA GLN A 335 22.51 17.58 0.08
C GLN A 335 21.10 18.16 -0.05
N LEU A 336 20.07 17.35 0.16
CA LEU A 336 18.67 17.81 0.16
C LEU A 336 18.43 18.89 1.22
N LEU A 337 18.89 18.68 2.45
CA LEU A 337 18.75 19.66 3.54
C LEU A 337 19.48 20.97 3.22
N THR A 338 20.68 20.87 2.67
CA THR A 338 21.48 22.04 2.27
C THR A 338 20.77 22.84 1.18
N LEU A 339 20.23 22.15 0.16
CA LEU A 339 19.47 22.76 -0.92
C LEU A 339 18.19 23.43 -0.41
N LEU A 340 17.41 22.76 0.43
CA LEU A 340 16.19 23.34 1.00
C LEU A 340 16.50 24.58 1.85
N THR A 341 17.61 24.56 2.59
CA THR A 341 18.07 25.71 3.39
C THR A 341 18.45 26.89 2.50
N SER A 342 19.20 26.65 1.42
CA SER A 342 19.59 27.72 0.49
C SER A 342 18.38 28.27 -0.28
N LEU A 343 17.47 27.40 -0.74
CA LEU A 343 16.22 27.81 -1.39
C LEU A 343 15.31 28.60 -0.45
N ALA A 344 15.24 28.25 0.84
CA ALA A 344 14.48 29.01 1.82
C ALA A 344 15.04 30.43 2.01
N GLN A 345 16.37 30.58 2.02
CA GLN A 345 17.00 31.90 2.08
C GLN A 345 16.72 32.73 0.82
N VAL A 346 16.88 32.14 -0.37
CA VAL A 346 16.58 32.81 -1.64
C VAL A 346 15.11 33.20 -1.72
N LYS A 347 14.20 32.32 -1.28
CA LYS A 347 12.76 32.61 -1.26
C LYS A 347 12.45 33.81 -0.37
N ARG A 348 13.04 33.89 0.82
CA ARG A 348 12.83 35.04 1.73
C ARG A 348 13.27 36.36 1.09
N GLU A 349 14.42 36.37 0.42
CA GLU A 349 14.89 37.58 -0.28
C GLU A 349 14.02 37.92 -1.49
N TYR A 350 13.57 36.93 -2.26
CA TYR A 350 12.65 37.14 -3.37
C TYR A 350 11.28 37.64 -2.91
N ASP A 351 10.72 37.07 -1.85
CA ASP A 351 9.41 37.46 -1.30
C ASP A 351 9.40 38.95 -0.90
N LYS A 352 10.52 39.50 -0.41
CA LYS A 352 10.64 40.94 -0.09
C LYS A 352 10.40 41.82 -1.32
N ILE A 353 10.91 41.42 -2.48
CA ILE A 353 10.89 42.24 -3.70
C ILE A 353 9.76 41.89 -4.67
N ALA A 354 9.09 40.74 -4.49
CA ALA A 354 8.12 40.20 -5.43
C ALA A 354 6.96 41.18 -5.72
N ALA A 355 6.36 41.76 -4.68
CA ALA A 355 5.26 42.72 -4.83
C ALA A 355 5.69 43.98 -5.60
N ALA A 356 6.85 44.53 -5.25
CA ALA A 356 7.40 45.71 -5.94
C ALA A 356 7.67 45.43 -7.42
N LEU A 357 8.17 44.23 -7.76
CA LEU A 357 8.38 43.82 -9.15
C LEU A 357 7.06 43.73 -9.94
N GLU A 358 5.98 43.26 -9.32
CA GLU A 358 4.65 43.26 -9.94
C GLU A 358 4.13 44.69 -10.17
N GLU A 359 4.31 45.60 -9.21
CA GLU A 359 3.96 47.01 -9.33
C GLU A 359 4.71 47.70 -10.49
N VAL A 360 6.03 47.46 -10.61
CA VAL A 360 6.85 47.97 -11.71
C VAL A 360 6.33 47.48 -13.06
N ARG A 361 5.95 46.20 -13.15
CA ARG A 361 5.41 45.63 -14.39
C ARG A 361 4.08 46.29 -14.76
N ALA A 362 3.22 46.55 -13.78
CA ALA A 362 1.89 47.14 -13.99
C ALA A 362 1.94 48.65 -14.29
N THR A 363 2.70 49.42 -13.51
CA THR A 363 2.64 50.89 -13.51
C THR A 363 3.91 51.59 -13.97
N GLY A 364 5.01 50.85 -14.09
CA GLY A 364 6.35 51.40 -14.35
C GLY A 364 7.10 51.84 -13.09
N TYR A 365 6.49 51.76 -11.91
CA TYR A 365 7.08 52.12 -10.63
C TYR A 365 6.66 51.13 -9.54
N GLY A 366 7.57 50.69 -8.70
CA GLY A 366 7.23 49.83 -7.56
C GLY A 366 8.13 50.08 -6.37
N ILE A 367 7.57 49.82 -5.18
CA ILE A 367 8.22 50.16 -3.91
C ILE A 367 8.36 48.88 -3.08
N VAL A 368 9.59 48.58 -2.67
CA VAL A 368 9.83 47.56 -1.65
C VAL A 368 9.65 48.22 -0.29
N MET A 369 8.62 47.77 0.43
CA MET A 369 8.36 48.23 1.78
C MET A 369 9.42 47.65 2.73
N PRO A 370 10.06 48.48 3.59
CA PRO A 370 11.00 47.97 4.57
C PRO A 370 10.30 47.04 5.55
N SER A 371 10.98 45.95 5.86
CA SER A 371 10.57 45.04 6.92
C SER A 371 10.74 45.67 8.31
N GLY A 372 10.03 45.15 9.32
CA GLY A 372 10.15 45.65 10.69
C GLY A 372 11.58 45.54 11.26
N GLU A 373 12.37 44.58 10.78
CA GLU A 373 13.78 44.40 11.17
C GLU A 373 14.70 45.49 10.58
N GLU A 374 14.29 46.12 9.48
CA GLU A 374 15.01 47.21 8.81
C GLU A 374 14.62 48.60 9.36
N MET A 375 13.65 48.66 10.27
CA MET A 375 13.24 49.90 10.92
C MET A 375 14.12 50.20 12.15
N HIS A 376 14.79 51.34 12.11
CA HIS A 376 15.56 51.87 13.23
C HIS A 376 14.77 52.96 13.96
N LEU A 377 14.35 52.67 15.19
CA LEU A 377 13.70 53.63 16.08
C LEU A 377 14.76 54.31 16.98
N GLU A 378 14.89 55.63 16.89
CA GLU A 378 15.72 56.40 17.82
C GLU A 378 15.07 56.46 19.21
N THR A 379 15.88 56.70 20.25
CA THR A 379 15.38 56.86 21.62
C THR A 379 14.34 57.99 21.69
N PRO A 380 13.16 57.76 22.31
CA PRO A 380 12.12 58.79 22.42
C PRO A 380 12.61 60.01 23.21
N GLU A 381 12.36 61.21 22.68
CA GLU A 381 12.73 62.47 23.34
C GLU A 381 11.48 63.21 23.83
N ILE A 382 11.49 63.71 25.07
CA ILE A 382 10.42 64.58 25.55
C ILE A 382 10.62 65.98 24.95
N VAL A 383 9.63 66.46 24.22
CA VAL A 383 9.62 67.79 23.63
C VAL A 383 8.54 68.65 24.26
N ARG A 384 8.87 69.89 24.61
CA ARG A 384 7.93 70.85 25.16
C ARG A 384 7.50 71.84 24.06
N LYS A 385 6.20 71.96 23.82
CA LYS A 385 5.63 72.94 22.87
C LYS A 385 4.58 73.78 23.62
N GLY A 386 4.99 74.97 24.06
CA GLY A 386 4.17 75.83 24.91
C GLY A 386 3.97 75.26 26.33
N SER A 387 2.71 75.09 26.75
CA SER A 387 2.33 74.50 28.04
C SER A 387 2.22 72.97 28.02
N ALA A 388 2.30 72.33 26.84
CA ALA A 388 2.16 70.88 26.70
C ALA A 388 3.52 70.18 26.52
N TYR A 389 3.59 68.95 27.05
CA TYR A 389 4.68 68.01 26.83
C TYR A 389 4.23 66.94 25.83
N GLY A 390 5.11 66.60 24.89
CA GLY A 390 4.91 65.50 23.94
C GLY A 390 6.15 64.61 23.89
N VAL A 391 5.99 63.44 23.26
CA VAL A 391 7.10 62.52 22.99
C VAL A 391 7.38 62.56 21.50
N LYS A 392 8.63 62.86 21.14
CA LYS A 392 9.13 62.81 19.76
C LYS A 392 9.70 61.43 19.52
N LEU A 393 9.06 60.70 18.60
CA LEU A 393 9.55 59.44 18.07
C LEU A 393 10.12 59.69 16.68
N LYS A 394 11.29 59.12 16.40
CA LYS A 394 11.87 59.11 15.06
C LYS A 394 12.18 57.68 14.67
N ALA A 395 11.64 57.27 13.53
CA ALA A 395 11.99 56.00 12.90
C ALA A 395 12.62 56.29 11.54
N SER A 396 13.58 55.48 11.14
CA SER A 396 14.20 55.51 9.82
C SER A 396 14.27 54.09 9.26
N ALA A 397 14.08 53.94 7.96
CA ALA A 397 14.22 52.66 7.28
C ALA A 397 14.67 52.91 5.83
N PRO A 398 15.49 52.03 5.23
CA PRO A 398 15.81 52.12 3.82
C PRO A 398 14.56 51.84 2.98
N SER A 399 14.37 52.59 1.89
CA SER A 399 13.34 52.31 0.89
C SER A 399 14.00 51.97 -0.44
N ILE A 400 13.58 50.86 -1.06
CA ILE A 400 14.04 50.47 -2.39
C ILE A 400 12.93 50.80 -3.38
N HIS A 401 13.27 51.61 -4.37
CA HIS A 401 12.37 51.99 -5.44
C HIS A 401 12.87 51.41 -6.75
N MET A 402 11.96 50.76 -7.47
CA MET A 402 12.22 50.16 -8.77
C MET A 402 11.49 50.95 -9.84
N LEU A 403 12.16 51.22 -10.96
CA LEU A 403 11.67 52.04 -12.06
C LEU A 403 11.83 51.26 -13.36
N ARG A 404 10.76 51.14 -14.15
CA ARG A 404 10.84 50.67 -15.53
C ARG A 404 11.24 51.83 -16.43
N ALA A 405 12.26 51.63 -17.25
CA ALA A 405 12.63 52.55 -18.30
C ALA A 405 12.43 51.86 -19.66
N ASP A 406 11.58 52.44 -20.50
CA ASP A 406 11.33 51.94 -21.84
C ASP A 406 12.40 52.52 -22.78
N ILE A 407 13.17 51.66 -23.43
CA ILE A 407 14.33 52.06 -24.25
C ILE A 407 14.03 51.80 -25.71
N CYS A 408 14.10 52.85 -26.53
CA CYS A 408 13.97 52.74 -27.98
C CYS A 408 15.35 52.88 -28.62
N THR A 409 15.72 51.96 -29.51
CA THR A 409 16.92 52.04 -30.35
C THR A 409 16.50 51.99 -31.81
N GLU A 410 17.05 52.90 -32.61
CA GLU A 410 16.89 52.92 -34.07
C GLU A 410 18.25 52.60 -34.69
N ILE A 411 18.23 51.77 -35.73
CA ILE A 411 19.40 51.48 -36.56
C ILE A 411 19.18 52.09 -37.95
N SER A 412 20.08 52.96 -38.38
CA SER A 412 20.05 53.59 -39.70
C SER A 412 21.30 53.17 -40.48
N PRO A 413 21.32 51.96 -41.07
CA PRO A 413 22.46 51.50 -41.86
C PRO A 413 22.63 52.41 -43.08
N MET A 414 23.78 53.07 -43.18
CA MET A 414 24.12 53.88 -44.35
C MET A 414 24.71 52.97 -45.42
N VAL A 415 23.96 52.77 -46.50
CA VAL A 415 24.39 51.97 -47.67
C VAL A 415 24.72 52.93 -48.80
N GLY A 416 25.95 52.82 -49.31
CA GLY A 416 26.58 53.69 -50.32
C GLY A 416 25.65 54.59 -51.16
N ASP A 417 25.24 54.13 -52.33
CA ASP A 417 24.38 54.88 -53.25
C ASP A 417 22.88 54.52 -53.11
N GLU A 418 22.02 55.26 -53.83
CA GLU A 418 20.56 55.13 -53.77
C GLU A 418 20.08 53.72 -54.17
N GLN A 419 20.71 53.11 -55.19
CA GLN A 419 20.33 51.76 -55.64
C GLN A 419 20.64 50.70 -54.58
N GLN A 420 21.79 50.81 -53.91
CA GLN A 420 22.16 49.89 -52.84
C GLN A 420 21.25 50.01 -51.61
N SER A 421 20.76 51.22 -51.32
CA SER A 421 19.77 51.45 -50.26
C SER A 421 18.42 50.82 -50.61
N GLU A 422 17.95 50.93 -51.86
CA GLU A 422 16.72 50.29 -52.32
C GLU A 422 16.79 48.75 -52.28
N GLU A 423 17.94 48.16 -52.65
CA GLU A 423 18.16 46.71 -52.57
C GLU A 423 18.11 46.20 -51.13
N LEU A 424 18.72 46.93 -50.18
CA LEU A 424 18.66 46.56 -48.76
C LEU A 424 17.22 46.61 -48.24
N VAL A 425 16.45 47.65 -48.60
CA VAL A 425 15.03 47.75 -48.19
C VAL A 425 14.22 46.59 -48.74
N LYS A 426 14.39 46.23 -50.02
CA LYS A 426 13.70 45.07 -50.63
C LYS A 426 14.08 43.75 -49.94
N TYR A 427 15.35 43.57 -49.61
CA TYR A 427 15.83 42.40 -48.87
C TYR A 427 15.17 42.28 -47.49
N LEU A 428 15.14 43.37 -46.72
CA LEU A 428 14.54 43.37 -45.38
C LEU A 428 13.01 43.20 -45.42
N LEU A 429 12.33 43.79 -46.40
CA LEU A 429 10.89 43.61 -46.59
C LEU A 429 10.54 42.16 -46.97
N GLY A 430 11.35 41.52 -47.82
CA GLY A 430 11.16 40.11 -48.19
C GLY A 430 11.30 39.15 -47.00
N GLU A 431 12.26 39.38 -46.12
CA GLU A 431 12.43 38.59 -44.88
C GLU A 431 11.31 38.87 -43.87
N TYR A 432 10.81 40.11 -43.80
CA TYR A 432 9.72 40.52 -42.91
C TYR A 432 8.36 39.91 -43.29
N GLU A 433 8.00 39.88 -44.58
CA GLU A 433 6.72 39.35 -45.06
C GLU A 433 6.57 37.84 -44.82
N GLY A 434 7.68 37.09 -44.72
CA GLY A 434 7.66 35.65 -44.47
C GLY A 434 7.53 35.28 -42.99
N ASP A 435 8.33 35.88 -42.12
CA ASP A 435 8.31 35.68 -40.67
C ASP A 435 9.07 36.82 -39.96
N PRO A 436 8.40 37.66 -39.15
CA PRO A 436 9.06 38.75 -38.42
C PRO A 436 10.23 38.30 -37.52
N GLN A 437 10.29 37.03 -37.12
CA GLN A 437 11.43 36.50 -36.35
C GLN A 437 12.69 36.32 -37.20
N LYS A 438 12.57 36.05 -38.50
CA LYS A 438 13.72 35.90 -39.40
C LYS A 438 14.44 37.21 -39.64
N LEU A 439 13.72 38.33 -39.61
CA LEU A 439 14.31 39.67 -39.73
C LEU A 439 15.40 39.92 -38.67
N TRP A 440 15.23 39.39 -37.46
CA TRP A 440 16.23 39.52 -36.40
C TRP A 440 17.55 38.80 -36.72
N GLN A 441 17.48 37.75 -37.55
CA GLN A 441 18.63 36.95 -37.98
C GLN A 441 19.22 37.46 -39.30
N SER A 442 18.54 38.37 -40.01
CA SER A 442 19.03 38.96 -41.25
C SER A 442 20.37 39.66 -41.04
N ASN A 443 21.30 39.45 -41.97
CA ASN A 443 22.66 39.95 -41.88
C ASN A 443 22.78 41.30 -42.59
N ILE A 444 23.23 42.32 -41.87
CA ILE A 444 23.54 43.65 -42.38
C ILE A 444 25.02 43.91 -42.07
N PHE A 445 25.86 43.95 -43.10
CA PHE A 445 27.31 44.23 -43.02
C PHE A 445 28.11 43.31 -42.08
N GLY A 446 27.79 42.01 -42.07
CA GLY A 446 28.53 41.01 -41.29
C GLY A 446 28.07 40.84 -39.85
N LYS A 447 26.98 41.53 -39.45
CA LYS A 447 26.30 41.36 -38.15
C LYS A 447 24.81 41.14 -38.37
N SER A 448 24.17 40.42 -37.46
CA SER A 448 22.70 40.29 -37.50
C SER A 448 22.01 41.57 -37.04
N VAL A 449 20.77 41.80 -37.48
CA VAL A 449 19.92 42.89 -36.97
C VAL A 449 19.79 42.82 -35.45
N PHE A 450 19.64 41.61 -34.89
CA PHE A 450 19.60 41.39 -33.43
C PHE A 450 20.86 41.89 -32.73
N GLU A 451 22.05 41.56 -33.24
CA GLU A 451 23.31 42.03 -32.68
C GLU A 451 23.42 43.55 -32.73
N LEU A 452 23.09 44.17 -33.87
CA LEU A 452 23.14 45.63 -34.05
C LEU A 452 22.19 46.37 -33.09
N VAL A 453 20.96 45.87 -32.94
CA VAL A 453 19.97 46.43 -32.01
C VAL A 453 20.42 46.22 -30.56
N ASN A 454 20.95 45.04 -30.22
CA ASN A 454 21.39 44.73 -28.85
C ASN A 454 22.63 45.56 -28.45
N GLU A 455 23.56 45.80 -29.37
CA GLU A 455 24.69 46.73 -29.16
C GLU A 455 24.18 48.15 -28.87
N GLY A 456 23.23 48.64 -29.66
CA GLY A 456 22.64 49.97 -29.46
C GLY A 456 21.84 50.08 -28.16
N LEU A 457 21.06 49.05 -27.80
CA LEU A 457 20.35 48.97 -26.51
C LEU A 457 21.33 48.94 -25.33
N THR A 458 22.36 48.11 -25.40
CA THR A 458 23.39 48.00 -24.34
C THR A 458 24.12 49.32 -24.14
N ALA A 459 24.46 50.02 -25.23
CA ALA A 459 25.07 51.35 -25.17
C ALA A 459 24.15 52.37 -24.49
N LYS A 460 22.85 52.38 -24.82
CA LYS A 460 21.85 53.28 -24.20
C LYS A 460 21.63 52.96 -22.72
N LEU A 461 21.53 51.68 -22.36
CA LEU A 461 21.39 51.21 -20.97
C LEU A 461 22.54 51.71 -20.07
N ARG A 462 23.77 51.70 -20.59
CA ARG A 462 24.96 52.12 -19.84
C ARG A 462 25.24 53.63 -19.92
N ARG A 463 24.47 54.38 -20.71
CA ARG A 463 24.73 55.79 -21.01
C ARG A 463 24.54 56.72 -19.82
N MET A 464 23.66 56.38 -18.87
CA MET A 464 23.40 57.23 -17.71
C MET A 464 24.64 57.29 -16.81
N PRO A 465 25.30 58.46 -16.67
CA PRO A 465 26.49 58.60 -15.84
C PRO A 465 26.18 58.40 -14.36
N ASP A 466 27.15 57.96 -13.56
CA ASP A 466 26.96 57.69 -12.14
C ASP A 466 26.49 58.93 -11.37
N ASP A 467 27.04 60.13 -11.67
CA ASP A 467 26.59 61.39 -11.05
C ASP A 467 25.09 61.66 -11.27
N ALA A 468 24.56 61.36 -12.46
CA ALA A 468 23.13 61.48 -12.73
C ALA A 468 22.30 60.46 -11.94
N ARG A 469 22.80 59.23 -11.76
CA ARG A 469 22.15 58.19 -10.94
C ARG A 469 22.10 58.60 -9.47
N TYR A 470 23.19 59.14 -8.92
CA TYR A 470 23.24 59.66 -7.55
C TYR A 470 22.28 60.84 -7.36
N LYS A 471 22.27 61.80 -8.29
CA LYS A 471 21.32 62.92 -8.27
C LYS A 471 19.87 62.46 -8.29
N LEU A 472 19.53 61.46 -9.11
CA LEU A 472 18.19 60.87 -9.15
C LEU A 472 17.81 60.25 -7.79
N LYS A 473 18.71 59.44 -7.21
CA LYS A 473 18.53 58.82 -5.90
C LYS A 473 18.37 59.85 -4.77
N ASP A 474 19.21 60.87 -4.73
CA ASP A 474 19.13 61.93 -3.72
C ASP A 474 17.87 62.80 -3.88
N THR A 475 17.48 63.08 -5.12
CA THR A 475 16.22 63.79 -5.42
C THR A 475 15.02 63.00 -4.93
N LEU A 476 14.98 61.69 -5.21
CA LEU A 476 13.94 60.80 -4.71
C LEU A 476 13.89 60.81 -3.17
N THR A 477 15.07 60.74 -2.53
CA THR A 477 15.20 60.76 -1.06
C THR A 477 14.65 62.06 -0.46
N LYS A 478 14.93 63.21 -1.09
CA LYS A 478 14.41 64.51 -0.66
C LYS A 478 12.89 64.60 -0.84
N ILE A 479 12.36 64.18 -1.98
CA ILE A 479 10.90 64.21 -2.23
C ILE A 479 10.15 63.44 -1.15
N ILE A 480 10.63 62.23 -0.81
CA ILE A 480 10.00 61.37 0.19
C ILE A 480 10.06 61.98 1.59
N ASN A 481 11.21 62.53 2.00
CA ASN A 481 11.38 63.07 3.35
C ASN A 481 10.77 64.46 3.56
N GLU A 482 10.80 65.31 2.52
CA GLU A 482 10.33 66.70 2.60
C GLU A 482 8.86 66.86 2.16
N GLY A 483 8.24 65.80 1.61
CA GLY A 483 6.83 65.81 1.20
C GLY A 483 6.55 66.73 0.01
N ALA A 484 7.51 66.83 -0.92
CA ALA A 484 7.38 67.72 -2.08
C ALA A 484 6.30 67.21 -3.06
N ASN A 485 5.38 68.07 -3.46
CA ASN A 485 4.24 67.72 -4.32
C ASN A 485 4.58 67.65 -5.83
N GLY A 486 5.81 67.92 -6.24
CA GLY A 486 6.20 67.93 -7.65
C GLY A 486 7.71 67.90 -7.87
N LEU A 487 8.11 67.47 -9.06
CA LEU A 487 9.51 67.36 -9.49
C LEU A 487 9.69 68.05 -10.84
N ILE A 488 10.68 68.94 -10.94
CA ILE A 488 11.15 69.52 -12.20
C ILE A 488 12.56 68.99 -12.46
N CYS A 489 12.72 68.20 -13.52
CA CYS A 489 14.03 67.75 -13.99
C CYS A 489 14.43 68.54 -15.24
N LEU A 490 15.61 69.17 -15.18
CA LEU A 490 16.25 69.79 -16.33
C LEU A 490 17.36 68.86 -16.82
N LEU A 491 17.21 68.32 -18.02
CA LEU A 491 18.25 67.54 -18.70
C LEU A 491 19.12 68.52 -19.48
N LEU A 492 20.43 68.50 -19.22
CA LEU A 492 21.43 69.38 -19.85
C LEU A 492 22.06 68.75 -21.08
#